data_AF-A0A251UZZ9-F1
#
_entry.id   AF-A0A251UZZ9-F1
#
_cell.length_a   1.000
_cell.length_b   1.000
_cell.length_c   1.000
_cell.angle_alpha   90.00
_cell.angle_beta   90.00
_cell.angle_gamma   90.00
#
_symmetry.space_group_name_H-M   'P 1'
#
loop_
_entity.id
_entity.type
_entity.pdbx_description
1 polymer ?
#
loop_
_entity_poly.entity_id
_entity_poly.type
_entity_poly.pdbx_seq_one_letter_code
_entity_poly.pdbx_strand_id
1 'polypeptide(L)'
;MDSSHGKKRMNVEDNDRLSNLQDELIHKILFFIDIKHAIQTSVLSSRWRFIWTSMPYLNFSRDDFYRLPKFSEFVTRVLSGHDNQTEVSSVKLSNFHGKDSDVIVEQIMKYAFSHNIQQLNVACLPQKNVEFPPFRFSSRSLKHLSLTNRRQR
;
A
#
# COMPACT_ATOMS: atom_id res chain seq x y z
N MET A 1 35.66 48.02 3.99
CA MET A 1 35.37 47.36 2.71
C MET A 1 35.31 45.87 3.02
N ASP A 2 34.19 45.40 3.54
CA ASP A 2 32.98 44.98 2.79
C ASP A 2 33.20 43.64 2.07
N SER A 3 32.49 42.60 2.51
CA SER A 3 31.52 41.88 1.67
C SER A 3 31.10 40.55 2.33
N SER A 4 30.09 40.64 3.20
CA SER A 4 29.33 39.48 3.68
C SER A 4 28.54 38.88 2.52
N HIS A 5 28.99 37.73 2.02
CA HIS A 5 28.25 36.93 1.03
C HIS A 5 27.11 36.19 1.73
N GLY A 6 26.03 36.91 2.05
CA GLY A 6 24.75 36.29 2.37
C GLY A 6 24.26 35.53 1.14
N LYS A 7 24.34 34.18 1.18
CA LYS A 7 23.69 33.31 0.19
C LYS A 7 22.19 33.56 0.25
N LYS A 8 21.72 34.49 -0.58
CA LYS A 8 20.31 34.74 -0.85
C LYS A 8 19.76 33.46 -1.50
N ARG A 9 19.02 32.66 -0.73
CA ARG A 9 18.23 31.56 -1.28
C ARG A 9 17.28 32.19 -2.28
N MET A 10 17.41 31.83 -3.55
CA MET A 10 16.45 32.22 -4.57
C MET A 10 15.12 31.63 -4.14
N ASN A 11 14.19 32.49 -3.70
CA ASN A 11 12.76 32.15 -3.67
C ASN A 11 12.35 32.01 -5.12
N VAL A 12 12.57 30.82 -5.68
CA VAL A 12 11.74 30.36 -6.77
C VAL A 12 10.41 30.09 -6.08
N GLU A 13 9.51 31.06 -6.12
CA GLU A 13 8.07 30.80 -6.06
C GLU A 13 7.69 29.99 -7.31
N ASP A 14 8.35 28.84 -7.49
CA ASP A 14 7.89 27.79 -8.37
C ASP A 14 6.69 27.28 -7.62
N ASN A 15 5.53 27.73 -8.08
CA ASN A 15 4.23 27.34 -7.60
C ASN A 15 4.19 25.80 -7.64
N ASP A 16 4.57 25.13 -6.55
CA ASP A 16 4.83 23.69 -6.51
C ASP A 16 3.53 22.98 -6.85
N ARG A 17 3.40 22.65 -8.14
CA ARG A 17 2.15 22.17 -8.73
C ARG A 17 1.73 20.86 -8.09
N LEU A 18 2.68 20.08 -7.57
CA LEU A 18 2.40 18.83 -6.86
C LEU A 18 1.84 19.10 -5.46
N SER A 19 2.33 20.13 -4.77
CA SER A 19 1.77 20.55 -3.48
C SER A 19 0.39 21.22 -3.60
N ASN A 20 0.06 21.79 -4.76
CA ASN A 20 -1.25 22.41 -5.00
C ASN A 20 -2.36 21.43 -5.41
N LEU A 21 -2.03 20.15 -5.66
CA LEU A 21 -3.05 19.12 -5.98
C LEU A 21 -3.90 18.79 -4.75
N GLN A 22 -5.22 18.67 -4.93
CA GLN A 22 -6.14 18.16 -3.91
C GLN A 22 -5.83 16.69 -3.58
N ASP A 23 -6.10 16.26 -2.34
CA ASP A 23 -5.74 14.92 -1.84
C ASP A 23 -6.37 13.82 -2.70
N GLU A 24 -7.62 14.02 -3.13
CA GLU A 24 -8.33 13.08 -4.01
C GLU A 24 -7.61 12.84 -5.35
N LEU A 25 -6.98 13.88 -5.91
CA LEU A 25 -6.21 13.74 -7.16
C LEU A 25 -4.90 13.00 -6.91
N ILE A 26 -4.26 13.27 -5.77
CA ILE A 26 -3.05 12.54 -5.37
C ILE A 26 -3.39 11.06 -5.14
N HIS A 27 -4.46 10.75 -4.41
CA HIS A 27 -4.96 9.37 -4.24
C HIS A 27 -5.24 8.69 -5.57
N LYS A 28 -5.87 9.39 -6.54
CA LYS A 28 -6.08 8.85 -7.90
C LYS A 28 -4.77 8.55 -8.63
N ILE A 29 -3.74 9.39 -8.49
CA ILE A 29 -2.42 9.13 -9.08
C ILE A 29 -1.79 7.90 -8.41
N LEU A 30 -1.78 7.87 -7.08
CA LEU A 30 -1.16 6.80 -6.29
C LEU A 30 -1.89 5.46 -6.43
N PHE A 31 -3.18 5.47 -6.78
CA PHE A 31 -3.97 4.27 -7.05
C PHE A 31 -3.37 3.38 -8.15
N PHE A 32 -2.65 3.97 -9.11
CA PHE A 32 -2.07 3.23 -10.23
C PHE A 32 -0.75 2.53 -9.93
N ILE A 33 -0.16 2.77 -8.75
CA ILE A 33 1.13 2.19 -8.34
C ILE A 33 0.97 1.31 -7.10
N ASP A 34 2.00 0.53 -6.77
CA ASP A 34 2.01 -0.20 -5.50
C ASP A 34 2.34 0.74 -4.33
N ILE A 35 2.02 0.29 -3.11
CA ILE A 35 2.14 1.07 -1.90
C ILE A 35 3.60 1.41 -1.57
N LYS A 36 4.57 0.62 -2.02
CA LYS A 36 5.99 0.94 -1.82
C LYS A 36 6.37 2.16 -2.64
N HIS A 37 6.00 2.19 -3.92
CA HIS A 37 6.22 3.35 -4.78
C HIS A 37 5.41 4.55 -4.30
N ALA A 38 4.18 4.36 -3.84
CA ALA A 38 3.39 5.44 -3.24
C ALA A 38 4.08 6.05 -2.01
N ILE A 39 4.62 5.22 -1.11
CA ILE A 39 5.42 5.72 0.03
C ILE A 39 6.66 6.46 -0.45
N GLN A 40 7.34 6.01 -1.51
CA GLN A 40 8.51 6.72 -2.02
C GLN A 40 8.20 8.14 -2.53
N THR A 41 6.98 8.39 -3.01
CA THR A 41 6.56 9.74 -3.39
C THR A 41 6.45 10.72 -2.22
N SER A 42 6.53 10.23 -0.98
CA SER A 42 6.53 11.04 0.25
C SER A 42 7.64 12.09 0.31
N VAL A 43 8.70 11.93 -0.49
CA VAL A 43 9.82 12.88 -0.55
C VAL A 43 9.58 14.04 -1.51
N LEU A 44 8.53 13.99 -2.33
CA LEU A 44 8.25 15.01 -3.35
C LEU A 44 7.83 16.34 -2.72
N SER A 45 7.05 16.31 -1.64
CA SER A 45 6.77 17.50 -0.83
C SER A 45 6.26 17.14 0.57
N SER A 46 6.21 18.11 1.47
CA SER A 46 5.68 17.93 2.83
C SER A 46 4.23 17.43 2.83
N ARG A 47 3.43 17.82 1.83
CA ARG A 47 2.05 17.38 1.66
C ARG A 47 1.98 15.90 1.31
N TRP A 48 2.83 15.43 0.39
CA TRP A 48 2.85 14.02 -0.05
C TRP A 48 3.34 13.05 1.03
N ARG A 49 4.06 13.56 2.04
CA ARG A 49 4.69 12.75 3.11
C ARG A 49 3.75 11.77 3.82
N PHE A 50 2.48 12.14 3.98
CA PHE A 50 1.50 11.36 4.74
C PHE A 50 0.28 10.93 3.92
N ILE A 51 0.20 11.28 2.64
CA ILE A 51 -1.00 10.96 1.82
C ILE A 51 -1.25 9.46 1.71
N TRP A 52 -0.18 8.65 1.68
CA TRP A 52 -0.32 7.19 1.61
C TRP A 52 -1.00 6.60 2.85
N THR A 53 -0.90 7.24 4.02
CA THR A 53 -1.48 6.72 5.28
C THR A 53 -3.00 6.82 5.29
N SER A 54 -3.57 7.75 4.52
CA SER A 54 -5.02 7.93 4.35
C SER A 54 -5.53 7.40 3.00
N MET A 55 -4.74 6.59 2.30
CA MET A 55 -5.14 6.06 1.01
C MET A 55 -6.18 4.94 1.18
N PRO A 56 -7.34 5.00 0.50
CA PRO A 56 -8.39 3.99 0.66
C PRO A 56 -8.13 2.70 -0.14
N TYR A 57 -6.95 2.59 -0.76
CA TYR A 57 -6.54 1.45 -1.58
C TYR A 57 -5.13 1.04 -1.18
N LEU A 58 -4.90 -0.23 -0.87
CA LEU A 58 -3.57 -0.75 -0.54
C LEU A 58 -3.17 -1.82 -1.55
N ASN A 59 -2.19 -1.52 -2.40
CA ASN A 59 -1.69 -2.45 -3.41
C ASN A 59 -0.28 -2.92 -3.04
N PHE A 60 -0.15 -4.17 -2.60
CA PHE A 60 1.11 -4.79 -2.27
C PHE A 60 1.63 -5.62 -3.46
N SER A 61 2.83 -5.29 -3.94
CA SER A 61 3.58 -6.10 -4.89
C SER A 61 4.85 -6.65 -4.24
N ARG A 62 5.15 -7.92 -4.52
CA ARG A 62 6.42 -8.54 -4.12
C ARG A 62 7.56 -8.22 -5.09
N ASP A 63 7.31 -7.66 -6.27
CA ASP A 63 8.29 -7.57 -7.35
C ASP A 63 9.63 -6.94 -6.93
N ASP A 64 9.59 -5.96 -6.02
CA ASP A 64 10.80 -5.31 -5.52
C ASP A 64 11.45 -5.97 -4.29
N PHE A 65 10.96 -7.12 -3.85
CA PHE A 65 11.39 -7.79 -2.63
C PHE A 65 11.94 -9.18 -2.92
N TYR A 66 13.27 -9.26 -2.97
CA TYR A 66 14.00 -10.52 -3.13
C TYR A 66 13.80 -11.49 -1.96
N ARG A 67 13.61 -10.97 -0.74
CA ARG A 67 13.48 -11.77 0.49
C ARG A 67 12.09 -11.61 1.10
N LEU A 68 11.44 -12.75 1.34
CA LEU A 68 10.11 -12.78 1.93
C LEU A 68 10.03 -12.12 3.32
N PRO A 69 10.99 -12.31 4.25
CA PRO A 69 10.93 -11.64 5.55
C PRO A 69 10.94 -10.12 5.44
N LYS A 70 11.70 -9.55 4.49
CA LYS A 70 11.71 -8.09 4.25
C LYS A 70 10.38 -7.59 3.72
N PHE A 71 9.73 -8.37 2.85
CA PHE A 71 8.39 -8.03 2.37
C PHE A 71 7.35 -8.13 3.49
N SER A 72 7.41 -9.17 4.31
CA SER A 72 6.52 -9.35 5.47
C SER A 72 6.65 -8.19 6.47
N GLU A 73 7.88 -7.79 6.80
CA GLU A 73 8.14 -6.63 7.65
C GLU A 73 7.59 -5.35 7.02
N PHE A 74 7.78 -5.16 5.72
CA PHE A 74 7.22 -4.03 4.99
C PHE A 74 5.69 -3.99 5.06
N VAL A 75 5.01 -5.10 4.73
CA VAL A 75 3.54 -5.22 4.83
C VAL A 75 3.09 -4.87 6.25
N THR A 76 3.75 -5.44 7.26
CA THR A 76 3.42 -5.18 8.68
C THR A 76 3.52 -3.69 9.02
N ARG A 77 4.62 -3.04 8.63
CA ARG A 77 4.82 -1.61 8.88
C ARG A 77 3.78 -0.74 8.18
N VAL A 78 3.44 -1.06 6.93
CA VAL A 78 2.41 -0.34 6.18
C VAL A 78 1.05 -0.48 6.84
N LEU A 79 0.63 -1.71 7.18
CA LEU A 79 -0.66 -1.96 7.83
C LEU A 79 -0.74 -1.28 9.21
N SER A 80 0.36 -1.23 9.97
CA SER A 80 0.39 -0.56 11.28
C SER A 80 0.45 0.96 11.20
N GLY A 81 1.02 1.50 10.11
CA GLY A 81 1.18 2.94 9.89
C GLY A 81 0.05 3.56 9.09
N HIS A 82 -0.87 2.76 8.58
CA HIS A 82 -2.08 3.21 7.91
C HIS A 82 -3.07 3.75 8.94
N ASP A 83 -3.77 4.83 8.59
CA ASP A 83 -4.70 5.49 9.49
C ASP A 83 -5.94 4.62 9.72
N ASN A 84 -6.11 4.16 10.96
CA ASN A 84 -7.23 3.33 11.38
C ASN A 84 -8.60 4.03 11.24
N GLN A 85 -8.63 5.36 11.10
CA GLN A 85 -9.87 6.12 10.86
C GLN A 85 -10.25 6.17 9.37
N THR A 86 -9.30 5.87 8.48
CA THR A 86 -9.53 5.86 7.04
C THR A 86 -10.24 4.57 6.63
N GLU A 87 -11.37 4.68 5.94
CA GLU A 87 -12.06 3.52 5.38
C GLU A 87 -11.24 2.94 4.21
N VAL A 88 -10.66 1.76 4.41
CA VAL A 88 -9.95 1.04 3.34
C VAL A 88 -10.97 0.31 2.48
N SER A 89 -11.15 0.79 1.26
CA SER A 89 -12.08 0.20 0.30
C SER A 89 -11.52 -1.04 -0.39
N SER A 90 -10.21 -1.08 -0.68
CA SER A 90 -9.58 -2.19 -1.40
C SER A 90 -8.20 -2.55 -0.88
N VAL A 91 -7.92 -3.85 -0.80
CA VAL A 91 -6.59 -4.39 -0.58
C VAL A 91 -6.27 -5.39 -1.69
N LYS A 92 -5.11 -5.21 -2.32
CA LYS A 92 -4.58 -6.09 -3.37
C LYS A 92 -3.21 -6.61 -2.95
N LEU A 93 -3.01 -7.91 -3.09
CA LEU A 93 -1.73 -8.60 -2.94
C LEU A 93 -1.40 -9.31 -4.25
N SER A 94 -0.29 -8.94 -4.88
CA SER A 94 0.10 -9.41 -6.21
C SER A 94 1.50 -10.04 -6.24
N ASN A 95 1.72 -10.89 -7.25
CA ASN A 95 2.99 -11.54 -7.59
C ASN A 95 3.60 -12.37 -6.45
N PHE A 96 2.74 -12.94 -5.62
CA PHE A 96 3.15 -13.59 -4.39
C PHE A 96 3.20 -15.12 -4.54
N HIS A 97 4.42 -15.68 -4.54
CA HIS A 97 4.68 -17.10 -4.80
C HIS A 97 5.78 -17.68 -3.88
N GLY A 98 5.57 -18.82 -3.22
CA GLY A 98 6.62 -19.50 -2.45
C GLY A 98 6.11 -20.27 -1.22
N LYS A 99 6.97 -21.10 -0.62
CA LYS A 99 6.62 -22.02 0.49
C LYS A 99 6.12 -21.35 1.77
N ASP A 100 6.46 -20.08 1.97
CA ASP A 100 6.18 -19.35 3.22
C ASP A 100 5.11 -18.24 3.03
N SER A 101 4.32 -18.33 1.96
CA SER A 101 3.32 -17.31 1.61
C SER A 101 2.19 -17.16 2.63
N ASP A 102 1.86 -18.23 3.34
CA ASP A 102 0.59 -18.32 4.05
C ASP A 102 0.46 -17.29 5.17
N VAL A 103 1.57 -16.96 5.84
CA VAL A 103 1.62 -15.97 6.94
C VAL A 103 1.20 -14.57 6.48
N ILE A 104 1.69 -14.12 5.32
CA ILE A 104 1.37 -12.77 4.81
C ILE A 104 -0.07 -12.74 4.28
N VAL A 105 -0.53 -13.81 3.64
CA VAL A 105 -1.91 -13.91 3.18
C VAL A 105 -2.86 -13.87 4.38
N GLU A 106 -2.57 -14.60 5.45
CA GLU A 106 -3.34 -14.59 6.68
C GLU A 106 -3.35 -13.19 7.32
N GLN A 107 -2.21 -12.51 7.35
CA GLN A 107 -2.10 -11.15 7.86
C GLN A 107 -2.95 -10.15 7.07
N ILE A 108 -2.89 -10.20 5.73
CA ILE A 108 -3.70 -9.36 4.84
C ILE A 108 -5.20 -9.65 5.04
N MET A 109 -5.58 -10.93 5.18
CA MET A 109 -6.97 -11.31 5.45
C MET A 109 -7.45 -10.80 6.81
N LYS A 110 -6.65 -10.94 7.87
CA LYS A 110 -6.98 -10.42 9.20
C LYS A 110 -7.22 -8.91 9.16
N TYR A 111 -6.33 -8.17 8.50
CA TYR A 111 -6.49 -6.73 8.32
C TYR A 111 -7.74 -6.38 7.52
N ALA A 112 -7.96 -7.05 6.39
CA ALA A 112 -9.12 -6.86 5.52
C ALA A 112 -10.44 -7.01 6.28
N PHE A 113 -10.56 -8.05 7.11
CA PHE A 113 -11.76 -8.31 7.87
C PHE A 113 -11.94 -7.37 9.06
N SER A 114 -10.86 -6.94 9.72
CA SER A 114 -10.95 -5.98 10.83
C SER A 114 -11.29 -4.56 10.37
N HIS A 115 -10.94 -4.20 9.13
CA HIS A 115 -11.18 -2.87 8.55
C HIS A 115 -12.41 -2.82 7.63
N ASN A 116 -13.25 -3.86 7.64
CA ASN A 116 -14.47 -3.93 6.84
C ASN A 116 -14.27 -3.59 5.36
N ILE A 117 -13.18 -4.06 4.74
CA ILE A 117 -12.89 -3.68 3.35
C ILE A 117 -13.92 -4.21 2.36
N GLN A 118 -14.11 -3.49 1.25
CA GLN A 118 -15.10 -3.85 0.23
C GLN A 118 -14.53 -4.77 -0.86
N GLN A 119 -13.22 -4.69 -1.12
CA GLN A 119 -12.57 -5.44 -2.20
C GLN A 119 -11.27 -6.08 -1.72
N LEU A 120 -11.17 -7.40 -1.81
CA LEU A 120 -9.95 -8.16 -1.53
C LEU A 120 -9.50 -8.90 -2.78
N ASN A 121 -8.30 -8.61 -3.27
CA ASN A 121 -7.70 -9.34 -4.38
C ASN A 121 -6.37 -9.96 -3.95
N VAL A 122 -6.31 -11.29 -3.93
CA VAL A 122 -5.09 -12.03 -3.60
C VAL A 122 -4.72 -12.91 -4.79
N ALA A 123 -3.62 -12.56 -5.46
CA ALA A 123 -3.00 -13.39 -6.48
C ALA A 123 -1.88 -14.22 -5.83
N CYS A 124 -2.19 -15.45 -5.43
CA CYS A 124 -1.28 -16.36 -4.70
C CYS A 124 -1.35 -17.80 -5.24
N LEU A 125 -0.24 -18.53 -5.10
CA LEU A 125 -0.16 -19.99 -5.24
C LEU A 125 -0.16 -20.66 -3.86
N PRO A 126 -1.31 -21.05 -3.29
CA PRO A 126 -1.29 -22.00 -2.19
C PRO A 126 -0.90 -23.38 -2.77
N GLN A 127 0.30 -23.90 -2.43
CA GLN A 127 0.71 -25.26 -2.82
C GLN A 127 0.03 -26.34 -1.98
N LYS A 128 -0.34 -26.00 -0.74
CA LYS A 128 -1.25 -26.80 0.08
C LYS A 128 -2.63 -26.19 0.00
N ASN A 129 -3.66 -27.01 0.19
CA ASN A 129 -4.99 -26.51 0.54
C ASN A 129 -4.79 -25.61 1.77
N VAL A 130 -4.66 -24.30 1.56
CA VAL A 130 -4.85 -23.34 2.65
C VAL A 130 -6.30 -23.55 3.00
N GLU A 131 -6.54 -24.33 4.05
CA GLU A 131 -7.82 -24.27 4.74
C GLU A 131 -7.96 -22.80 5.07
N PHE A 132 -8.83 -22.12 4.31
CA PHE A 132 -9.21 -20.76 4.62
C PHE A 132 -9.51 -20.75 6.11
N PRO A 133 -8.90 -19.82 6.86
CA PRO A 133 -9.06 -19.85 8.30
C PRO A 133 -10.57 -19.91 8.59
N PRO A 134 -11.00 -20.73 9.57
CA PRO A 134 -12.40 -21.14 9.75
C PRO A 134 -13.35 -19.99 10.08
N PHE A 135 -12.86 -18.74 10.03
CA PHE A 135 -13.62 -17.56 9.73
C PHE A 135 -14.40 -17.79 8.42
N ARG A 136 -15.54 -18.50 8.53
CA ARG A 136 -16.71 -18.29 7.68
C ARG A 136 -16.72 -16.81 7.37
N PHE A 137 -16.44 -16.43 6.13
CA PHE A 137 -16.25 -15.03 5.72
C PHE A 137 -17.42 -14.20 6.25
N SER A 138 -17.26 -13.66 7.45
CA SER A 138 -18.33 -12.96 8.18
C SER A 138 -18.18 -11.46 7.95
N SER A 139 -17.57 -11.10 6.82
CA SER A 139 -17.52 -9.72 6.38
C SER A 139 -18.87 -9.36 5.81
N ARG A 140 -19.51 -8.37 6.41
CA ARG A 140 -20.76 -7.79 5.91
C ARG A 140 -20.51 -6.72 4.84
N SER A 141 -19.26 -6.31 4.66
CA SER A 141 -18.87 -5.20 3.80
C SER A 141 -18.13 -5.63 2.53
N LEU A 142 -17.52 -6.83 2.52
CA LEU A 142 -16.81 -7.37 1.36
C LEU A 142 -17.78 -7.65 0.21
N LYS A 143 -17.63 -6.88 -0.87
CA LYS A 143 -18.43 -7.00 -2.11
C LYS A 143 -17.72 -7.83 -3.17
N HIS A 144 -16.39 -7.79 -3.18
CA HIS A 144 -15.59 -8.48 -4.19
C HIS A 144 -14.42 -9.23 -3.55
N LEU A 145 -14.37 -10.54 -3.78
CA LEU A 145 -13.24 -11.40 -3.42
C LEU A 145 -12.68 -12.03 -4.70
N SER A 146 -11.41 -11.78 -4.98
CA SER A 146 -10.71 -12.42 -6.11
C SER A 146 -9.50 -13.17 -5.58
N LEU A 147 -9.47 -14.47 -5.86
CA LEU A 147 -8.38 -15.37 -5.52
C LEU A 147 -7.87 -15.97 -6.82
N THR A 148 -6.69 -15.54 -7.26
CA THR A 148 -6.16 -15.95 -8.56
C THR A 148 -4.88 -16.77 -8.41
N ASN A 149 -4.84 -17.91 -9.10
CA ASN A 149 -3.69 -18.79 -9.22
C ASN A 149 -3.01 -18.48 -10.56
N ARG A 150 -1.87 -17.78 -10.54
CA ARG A 150 -1.05 -17.60 -11.76
C ARG A 150 0.05 -18.65 -11.78
N ARG A 151 -0.16 -19.72 -12.57
CA ARG A 151 0.90 -20.65 -12.97
C ARG A 151 1.87 -19.90 -13.89
N GLN A 152 3.14 -19.77 -13.49
CA GLN A 152 4.19 -19.41 -14.45
C GLN A 152 4.37 -20.58 -15.43
N ARG A 153 4.38 -20.25 -16.73
CA ARG A 153 4.75 -21.17 -17.81
C ARG A 153 6.26 -21.38 -17.83
#